data_AF-A0A0W1B2T2-F1
#
_entry.id   AF-A0A0W1B2T2-F1
#
_cell.length_a   1.000
_cell.length_b   1.000
_cell.length_c   1.000
_cell.angle_alpha   90.00
_cell.angle_beta   90.00
_cell.angle_gamma   90.00
#
_symmetry.space_group_name_H-M   'P 1'
#
loop_
_entity.id
_entity.type
_entity.pdbx_description
1 polymer ?
#
loop_
_entity_poly.entity_id
_entity_poly.type
_entity_poly.pdbx_seq_one_letter_code
_entity_poly.pdbx_strand_id
1 'polypeptide(L)'
;MGSANVTGTFVKLPAAKADADHYLENGFTSAAGSLDAGASIDMQVRVAKEDWTNYTQTGDYSFNAVDTNYVDWTKSPAYVSGNLIWGSEPN
;
A
#
# COMPACT_ATOMS: atom_id res chain seq x y z
N MET A 1 11.33 0.40 -13.44
CA MET A 1 11.70 0.46 -12.01
C MET A 1 12.14 -0.94 -11.57
N GLY A 2 13.35 -1.13 -11.04
CA GLY A 2 13.76 -2.43 -10.50
C GLY A 2 13.16 -2.68 -9.12
N SER A 3 12.87 -3.93 -8.74
CA SER A 3 12.25 -4.25 -7.43
C SER A 3 13.07 -3.79 -6.24
N ALA A 4 14.39 -3.72 -6.37
CA ALA A 4 15.31 -3.18 -5.35
C ALA A 4 15.08 -1.70 -5.02
N ASN A 5 14.35 -0.97 -5.88
CA ASN A 5 14.05 0.44 -5.69
C ASN A 5 12.69 0.67 -5.02
N VAL A 6 11.95 -0.40 -4.69
CA VAL A 6 10.72 -0.37 -3.90
C VAL A 6 11.07 -0.56 -2.43
N THR A 7 10.48 0.26 -1.57
CA THR A 7 10.62 0.20 -0.11
C THR A 7 9.28 -0.17 0.51
N GLY A 8 9.32 -0.80 1.67
CA GLY A 8 8.14 -1.20 2.44
C GLY A 8 8.41 -1.01 3.93
N THR A 9 7.54 -0.28 4.63
CA THR A 9 7.62 -0.08 6.08
C THR A 9 6.26 -0.32 6.72
N PHE A 10 6.22 -1.12 7.78
CA PHE A 10 5.02 -1.22 8.61
C PHE A 10 4.99 -0.07 9.60
N VAL A 11 3.89 0.68 9.59
CA VAL A 11 3.69 1.81 10.49
C VAL A 11 2.45 1.56 11.33
N LYS A 12 2.61 1.65 12.65
CA LYS A 12 1.49 1.62 13.59
C LYS A 12 0.80 2.97 13.61
N LEU A 13 -0.52 2.99 13.52
CA LEU A 13 -1.29 4.22 13.64
C LEU A 13 -1.20 4.78 15.08
N PRO A 14 -1.07 6.10 15.26
CA PRO A 14 -1.07 6.72 16.59
C PRO A 14 -2.34 6.39 17.40
N ALA A 15 -3.48 6.27 16.71
CA ALA A 15 -4.73 5.77 17.24
C ALA A 15 -5.32 4.78 16.23
N ALA A 16 -5.80 3.63 16.71
CA ALA A 16 -6.49 2.67 15.86
C ALA A 16 -7.79 3.28 15.32
N LYS A 17 -8.07 2.95 14.07
CA LYS A 17 -9.23 3.36 13.28
C LYS A 17 -10.12 2.15 13.06
N ALA A 18 -11.32 2.35 12.52
CA ALA A 18 -12.13 1.22 12.09
C ALA A 18 -11.34 0.41 11.04
N ASP A 19 -11.17 -0.88 11.29
CA ASP A 19 -10.53 -1.83 10.37
C ASP A 19 -9.06 -1.51 10.03
N ALA A 20 -8.38 -0.69 10.85
CA ALA A 20 -6.95 -0.37 10.66
C ALA A 20 -6.26 0.04 11.98
N ASP A 21 -5.19 -0.66 12.34
CA ASP A 21 -4.26 -0.26 13.41
C ASP A 21 -2.81 -0.10 12.92
N HIS A 22 -2.51 -0.61 11.73
CA HIS A 22 -1.25 -0.48 11.01
C HIS A 22 -1.53 -0.23 9.52
N TYR A 23 -0.53 0.29 8.84
CA TYR A 23 -0.47 0.28 7.38
C TYR A 23 0.91 -0.15 6.89
N LEU A 24 0.95 -0.69 5.68
CA LEU A 24 2.19 -0.90 4.93
C LEU A 24 2.40 0.32 4.02
N GLU A 25 3.45 1.09 4.31
CA GLU A 25 3.88 2.18 3.46
C GLU A 25 4.81 1.65 2.37
N ASN A 26 4.36 1.65 1.12
CA ASN A 26 5.21 1.37 -0.03
C ASN A 26 5.72 2.68 -0.62
N GLY A 27 7.02 2.75 -0.89
CA GLY A 27 7.68 3.93 -1.45
C GLY A 27 8.72 3.59 -2.51
N PHE A 28 9.21 4.61 -3.19
CA PHE A 28 10.25 4.46 -4.22
C PHE A 28 11.50 5.26 -3.85
N THR A 29 12.67 4.65 -4.02
CA THR A 29 13.95 5.36 -3.87
C THR A 29 14.17 6.33 -5.03
N SER A 30 15.10 7.27 -4.90
CA SER A 30 15.48 8.16 -6.02
C SER A 30 16.00 7.41 -7.24
N ALA A 31 16.64 6.24 -7.04
CA ALA A 31 17.11 5.37 -8.12
C ALA A 31 15.97 4.71 -8.90
N ALA A 32 14.73 4.80 -8.43
CA ALA A 32 13.57 4.33 -9.16
C ALA A 32 13.40 5.14 -10.46
N GLY A 33 13.67 6.45 -10.45
CA GLY A 33 13.53 7.36 -11.59
C GLY A 33 12.18 8.07 -11.62
N SER A 34 11.80 8.57 -12.80
CA SER A 34 10.53 9.26 -13.03
C SER A 34 9.51 8.37 -13.75
N LEU A 35 8.23 8.69 -13.57
CA LEU A 35 7.14 8.11 -14.36
C LEU A 35 6.63 9.18 -15.34
N ASP A 36 6.65 8.87 -16.63
CA ASP A 36 6.18 9.78 -17.67
C ASP A 36 4.65 9.92 -17.65
N ALA A 37 4.15 11.02 -18.18
CA ALA A 37 2.71 11.27 -18.26
C ALA A 37 2.00 10.16 -19.07
N GLY A 38 0.98 9.55 -18.48
CA GLY A 38 0.21 8.45 -19.09
C GLY A 38 0.90 7.09 -19.03
N ALA A 39 2.14 7.01 -18.52
CA ALA A 39 2.79 5.74 -18.26
C ALA A 39 2.31 5.13 -16.93
N SER A 40 2.48 3.82 -16.80
CA SER A 40 2.19 3.08 -15.58
C SER A 40 3.36 2.18 -15.19
N ILE A 41 3.35 1.73 -13.94
CA ILE A 41 4.23 0.68 -13.43
C ILE A 41 3.39 -0.35 -12.67
N ASP A 42 3.82 -1.60 -12.74
CA ASP A 42 3.26 -2.67 -11.93
C ASP A 42 4.17 -2.95 -10.74
N MET A 43 3.56 -3.22 -9.59
CA MET A 43 4.26 -3.53 -8.35
C MET A 43 3.58 -4.71 -7.67
N GLN A 44 4.33 -5.79 -7.46
CA GLN A 44 3.87 -6.97 -6.73
C GLN A 44 4.49 -6.99 -5.34
N VAL A 45 3.66 -6.99 -4.30
CA VAL A 45 4.08 -6.98 -2.90
C VAL A 45 3.53 -8.21 -2.18
N ARG A 46 4.36 -8.81 -1.33
CA ARG A 46 3.96 -9.84 -0.38
C ARG A 46 4.60 -9.50 0.97
N VAL A 47 3.83 -9.65 2.03
CA VAL A 47 4.30 -9.42 3.40
C VAL A 47 3.88 -10.56 4.30
N ALA A 48 4.69 -10.81 5.33
CA ALA A 48 4.47 -11.81 6.35
C ALA A 48 4.97 -11.27 7.70
N LYS A 49 4.41 -11.78 8.80
CA LYS A 49 5.02 -11.61 10.13
C LYS A 49 6.34 -12.38 10.16
N GLU A 50 7.29 -11.93 10.98
CA GLU A 50 8.59 -12.58 11.13
C GLU A 50 8.46 -14.05 11.55
N ASP A 51 7.49 -14.35 12.41
CA ASP A 51 7.18 -15.69 12.89
C ASP A 51 6.26 -16.51 11.96
N TRP A 52 5.89 -15.95 10.81
CA TRP A 52 4.96 -16.55 9.84
C TRP A 52 3.59 -16.92 10.42
N THR A 53 3.20 -16.35 11.56
CA THR A 53 1.83 -16.53 12.06
C THR A 53 0.82 -15.89 11.12
N ASN A 54 -0.37 -16.47 11.06
CA ASN A 54 -1.40 -16.04 10.11
C ASN A 54 -1.87 -14.60 10.36
N TYR A 55 -2.30 -13.95 9.28
CA TYR A 55 -3.19 -12.79 9.32
C TYR A 55 -4.65 -13.25 9.15
N THR A 56 -5.58 -12.46 9.66
CA THR A 56 -6.98 -12.51 9.27
C THR A 56 -7.25 -11.27 8.44
N GLN A 57 -7.55 -11.44 7.14
CA GLN A 57 -7.76 -10.30 6.24
C GLN A 57 -9.18 -9.72 6.34
N THR A 58 -10.10 -10.43 6.97
CA THR A 58 -11.43 -9.90 7.30
C THR A 58 -11.29 -8.79 8.32
N GLY A 59 -11.77 -7.60 7.97
CA GLY A 59 -11.60 -6.40 8.81
C GLY A 59 -10.33 -5.62 8.53
N ASP A 60 -9.60 -5.93 7.45
CA ASP A 60 -8.53 -5.07 6.94
C ASP A 60 -9.13 -4.01 6.01
N TYR A 61 -8.98 -2.73 6.33
CA TYR A 61 -9.55 -1.61 5.57
C TYR A 61 -9.23 -1.68 4.07
N SER A 62 -7.98 -1.99 3.73
CA SER A 62 -7.49 -2.00 2.35
C SER A 62 -7.67 -3.32 1.61
N PHE A 63 -8.20 -4.37 2.25
CA PHE A 63 -8.34 -5.68 1.63
C PHE A 63 -9.54 -5.74 0.67
N ASN A 64 -9.30 -6.27 -0.54
CA ASN A 64 -10.33 -6.59 -1.51
C ASN A 64 -10.32 -8.10 -1.77
N ALA A 65 -11.39 -8.79 -1.37
CA ALA A 65 -11.51 -10.24 -1.50
C ALA A 65 -12.12 -10.71 -2.84
N VAL A 66 -12.64 -9.78 -3.65
CA VAL A 66 -13.46 -10.08 -4.82
C VAL A 66 -12.61 -10.02 -6.10
N ASP A 67 -11.86 -8.94 -6.27
CA ASP A 67 -11.14 -8.67 -7.51
C ASP A 67 -9.79 -9.37 -7.53
N THR A 68 -9.53 -10.13 -8.60
CA THR A 68 -8.25 -10.82 -8.85
C THR A 68 -7.43 -10.15 -9.96
N ASN A 69 -7.98 -9.11 -10.59
CA ASN A 69 -7.34 -8.25 -11.58
C ASN A 69 -7.25 -6.82 -11.05
N TYR A 70 -6.47 -5.97 -11.72
CA TYR A 70 -6.43 -4.55 -11.39
C TYR A 70 -7.81 -3.89 -11.53
N VAL A 71 -8.18 -3.15 -10.50
CA VAL A 71 -9.38 -2.32 -10.42
C VAL A 71 -9.01 -1.00 -9.74
N ASP A 72 -9.79 0.05 -9.99
CA ASP A 72 -9.68 1.29 -9.24
C ASP A 72 -10.07 1.03 -7.78
N TRP A 73 -9.09 1.11 -6.87
CA TRP A 73 -9.28 0.80 -5.45
C TRP A 73 -8.94 2.00 -4.57
N THR A 74 -9.96 2.62 -3.98
CA THR A 74 -9.81 3.86 -3.20
C THR A 74 -9.42 3.62 -1.75
N LYS A 75 -9.46 2.37 -1.26
CA LYS A 75 -9.03 2.02 0.11
C LYS A 75 -7.53 1.72 0.23
N SER A 76 -6.75 1.99 -0.82
CA SER A 76 -5.29 1.99 -0.81
C SER A 76 -4.80 3.39 -1.18
N PRO A 77 -4.74 4.33 -0.21
CA PRO A 77 -4.44 5.73 -0.51
C PRO A 77 -3.02 5.90 -1.05
N ALA A 78 -2.85 6.85 -1.99
CA ALA A 78 -1.55 7.17 -2.58
C ALA A 78 -1.18 8.64 -2.35
N TYR A 79 0.11 8.89 -2.17
CA TYR A 79 0.65 10.19 -1.82
C TYR A 79 1.75 10.61 -2.78
N VAL A 80 1.78 11.89 -3.14
CA VAL A 80 2.89 12.53 -3.86
C VAL A 80 3.38 13.71 -3.03
N SER A 81 4.67 13.67 -2.67
CA SER A 81 5.29 14.69 -1.80
C SER A 81 4.51 14.90 -0.49
N GLY A 82 3.99 13.82 0.09
CA GLY A 82 3.22 13.84 1.34
C GLY A 82 1.75 14.26 1.20
N ASN A 83 1.29 14.64 0.00
CA ASN A 83 -0.11 15.02 -0.23
C ASN A 83 -0.90 13.83 -0.76
N LEU A 84 -2.09 13.58 -0.18
CA LEU A 84 -3.03 12.57 -0.67
C LEU A 84 -3.51 12.95 -2.08
N ILE A 85 -3.29 12.07 -3.06
CA ILE A 85 -3.70 12.28 -4.46
C ILE A 85 -4.73 11.27 -4.94
N TRP A 86 -4.91 10.15 -4.22
CA TRP A 86 -5.82 9.08 -4.59
C TRP A 86 -6.37 8.38 -3.35
N GLY A 87 -7.65 8.01 -3.41
CA GLY A 87 -8.29 7.20 -2.39
C GLY A 87 -8.68 7.95 -1.12
N SER A 88 -8.87 7.19 -0.05
CA SER A 88 -9.26 7.68 1.27
C SER A 88 -8.50 6.97 2.36
N GLU A 89 -8.20 7.71 3.44
CA GLU A 89 -7.70 7.15 4.68
C GLU A 89 -8.83 6.45 5.47
N PRO A 90 -8.49 5.50 6.36
CA PRO A 90 -9.47 4.94 7.30
C PRO A 90 -10.00 6.00 8.28
N ASN A 91 -11.30 5.89 8.60
CA ASN A 91 -12.03 6.83 9.45
C ASN A 91 -11.88 6.53 10.95
#